data_AF-A0AAQ4D9N4-F1
#
_entry.id   AF-A0AAQ4D9N4-F1
#
_cell.length_a   1.000
_cell.length_b   1.000
_cell.length_c   1.000
_cell.angle_alpha   90.00
_cell.angle_beta   90.00
_cell.angle_gamma   90.00
#
_symmetry.space_group_name_H-M   'P 1'
#
loop_
_entity.id
_entity.type
_entity.pdbx_description
1 polymer ?
#
loop_
_entity_poly.entity_id
_entity_poly.type
_entity_poly.pdbx_seq_one_letter_code
_entity_poly.pdbx_strand_id
1 'polypeptide(L)'
;MRLFDASGKYPTGAFQMSRADLGAFDECVETVQLDEYGREKVRGQYCNLLVYAGNKSDLDDQITSAMEFTHPRVRKFRGTIYEQRVPLVRLGVCVLNDCNEQEMQALLRAVLPAAADISISNCVTALRPGITKGQVIIISFLGVVALVVMFATAVDLWSSQKSQKRQHQSALQSVLTSFSVASNTRMMLQVARDKSSDAYSLRFLHGIRFFSIVWVVVGHCYGSPSDVWSRMLNMVIYSDDWDCMIATAGYIGVDSFFFLRSHCCQRQAVPHAPEGTQAKVQEKAEMLARRTC
;
A
#
# COMPACT_ATOMS: atom_id res chain seq x y z
N MET A 1 -16.33 2.63 33.57
CA MET A 1 -16.01 1.22 33.24
C MET A 1 -15.86 1.02 31.74
N ARG A 2 -16.79 1.50 30.89
CA ARG A 2 -16.66 1.42 29.42
C ARG A 2 -15.32 1.91 28.85
N LEU A 3 -14.79 3.03 29.33
CA LEU A 3 -13.47 3.54 28.88
C LEU A 3 -12.32 2.53 29.12
N PHE A 4 -12.32 1.86 30.27
CA PHE A 4 -11.27 0.89 30.61
C PHE A 4 -11.45 -0.41 29.83
N ASP A 5 -12.69 -0.87 29.65
CA ASP A 5 -12.97 -2.10 28.91
C ASP A 5 -12.74 -1.95 27.40
N ALA A 6 -13.03 -0.77 26.85
CA ALA A 6 -12.77 -0.43 25.45
C ALA A 6 -11.29 -0.23 25.14
N SER A 7 -10.44 -0.03 26.15
CA SER A 7 -8.99 0.08 25.96
C SER A 7 -8.34 -1.27 25.68
N GLY A 8 -7.42 -1.29 24.73
CA GLY A 8 -6.57 -2.42 24.39
C GLY A 8 -5.73 -2.86 25.57
N LYS A 9 -5.53 -4.18 25.65
CA LYS A 9 -4.81 -4.86 26.72
C LYS A 9 -3.42 -5.25 26.22
N TYR A 10 -2.64 -5.91 27.06
CA TYR A 10 -1.35 -6.43 26.61
C TYR A 10 -1.57 -7.53 25.54
N PRO A 11 -0.96 -7.41 24.34
CA PRO A 11 -1.24 -8.32 23.25
C PRO A 11 -0.83 -9.75 23.61
N THR A 12 -1.73 -10.70 23.36
CA THR A 12 -1.42 -12.12 23.53
C THR A 12 -0.36 -12.57 22.51
N GLY A 13 0.62 -13.34 22.96
CA GLY A 13 1.72 -13.77 22.09
C GLY A 13 2.79 -12.70 21.86
N ALA A 14 3.02 -11.80 22.82
CA ALA A 14 4.11 -10.82 22.75
C ALA A 14 5.49 -11.45 22.48
N PHE A 15 5.77 -12.62 23.06
CA PHE A 15 7.00 -13.40 22.76
C PHE A 15 7.04 -13.95 21.33
N GLN A 16 5.89 -14.05 20.65
CA GLN A 16 5.77 -14.38 19.23
C GLN A 16 5.70 -13.12 18.35
N MET A 17 6.02 -11.96 18.93
CA MET A 17 6.01 -10.66 18.26
C MET A 17 4.61 -10.20 17.81
N SER A 18 3.58 -10.47 18.60
CA SER A 18 2.32 -9.72 18.49
C SER A 18 2.53 -8.30 19.01
N ARG A 19 2.39 -7.30 18.13
CA ARG A 19 2.79 -5.90 18.44
C ARG A 19 1.63 -4.93 18.58
N ALA A 20 0.39 -5.31 18.31
CA ALA A 20 -0.73 -4.41 18.52
C ALA A 20 -1.94 -5.08 19.17
N ASP A 21 -2.61 -4.32 20.04
CA ASP A 21 -3.96 -4.58 20.50
C ASP A 21 -4.75 -3.27 20.41
N LEU A 22 -5.75 -3.23 19.54
CA LEU A 22 -6.52 -2.01 19.26
C LEU A 22 -7.66 -1.79 20.26
N GLY A 23 -8.02 -2.78 21.09
CA GLY A 23 -9.21 -2.67 21.93
C GLY A 23 -10.52 -2.50 21.14
N ALA A 24 -11.58 -2.05 21.81
CA ALA A 24 -12.89 -1.83 21.21
C ALA A 24 -13.05 -0.37 20.76
N PHE A 25 -12.62 -0.08 19.52
CA PHE A 25 -12.66 1.26 18.93
C PHE A 25 -14.07 1.88 18.96
N ASP A 26 -15.07 1.16 18.45
CA ASP A 26 -16.45 1.69 18.30
C ASP A 26 -17.07 2.00 19.67
N GLU A 27 -16.89 1.11 20.65
CA GLU A 27 -17.38 1.33 22.02
C GLU A 27 -16.75 2.59 22.66
N CYS A 28 -15.47 2.84 22.38
CA CYS A 28 -14.79 4.01 22.90
C CYS A 28 -15.39 5.32 22.36
N VAL A 29 -15.51 5.44 21.04
CA VAL A 29 -15.93 6.70 20.40
C VAL A 29 -17.43 7.00 20.61
N GLU A 30 -18.24 5.96 20.79
CA GLU A 30 -19.66 6.07 21.13
C GLU A 30 -19.91 6.40 22.61
N THR A 31 -18.90 6.31 23.47
CA THR A 31 -19.04 6.65 24.89
C THR A 31 -19.25 8.15 25.06
N VAL A 32 -20.47 8.54 25.45
CA VAL A 32 -20.85 9.93 25.76
C VAL A 32 -21.47 9.98 27.15
N GLN A 33 -21.02 10.93 27.96
CA GLN A 33 -21.65 11.24 29.24
C GLN A 33 -22.45 12.54 29.10
N LEU A 34 -23.74 12.47 29.42
CA LEU A 34 -24.63 13.61 29.44
C LEU A 34 -24.66 14.25 30.84
N ASP A 35 -24.81 15.56 30.87
CA ASP A 35 -25.07 16.35 32.08
C ASP A 35 -26.53 16.20 32.51
N GLU A 36 -26.89 16.70 33.70
CA GLU A 36 -28.28 16.65 34.22
C GLU A 36 -29.31 17.31 33.27
N TYR A 37 -28.86 18.26 32.45
CA TYR A 37 -29.66 18.97 31.45
C TYR A 37 -29.71 18.28 30.08
N GLY A 38 -29.19 17.05 29.96
CA GLY A 38 -29.15 16.29 28.70
C GLY A 38 -28.15 16.83 27.66
N ARG A 39 -27.25 17.73 28.06
CA ARG A 39 -26.15 18.25 27.21
C ARG A 39 -24.94 17.34 27.31
N GLU A 40 -24.20 17.17 26.22
CA GLU A 40 -22.95 16.41 26.25
C GLU A 40 -21.95 17.09 27.19
N LYS A 41 -21.53 16.37 28.24
CA LYS A 41 -20.56 16.83 29.22
C LYS A 41 -19.15 16.42 28.82
N VAL A 42 -18.96 15.12 28.56
CA VAL A 42 -17.68 14.56 28.10
C VAL A 42 -17.92 13.44 27.10
N ARG A 43 -16.94 13.22 26.22
CA ARG A 43 -16.96 12.17 25.19
C ARG A 43 -15.66 11.38 25.21
N GLY A 44 -15.76 10.09 24.88
CA GLY A 44 -14.62 9.22 24.64
C GLY A 44 -13.86 9.58 23.36
N GLN A 45 -12.54 9.56 23.46
CA GLN A 45 -11.59 9.74 22.38
C GLN A 45 -10.68 8.52 22.35
N TYR A 46 -10.58 7.90 21.18
CA TYR A 46 -9.70 6.77 20.95
C TYR A 46 -8.34 7.27 20.50
N CYS A 47 -7.26 6.85 21.17
CA CYS A 47 -5.89 7.24 20.83
C CYS A 47 -5.01 6.00 20.62
N ASN A 48 -3.99 6.12 19.77
CA ASN A 48 -2.97 5.07 19.64
C ASN A 48 -1.80 5.40 20.58
N LEU A 49 -1.57 4.52 21.54
CA LEU A 49 -0.43 4.52 22.43
C LEU A 49 0.70 3.70 21.79
N LEU A 50 1.79 4.36 21.45
CA LEU A 50 2.97 3.76 20.83
C LEU A 50 4.09 3.67 21.86
N VAL A 51 4.50 2.46 22.18
CA VAL A 51 5.60 2.19 23.12
C VAL A 51 6.83 1.80 22.31
N TYR A 52 7.92 2.55 22.46
CA TYR A 52 9.19 2.28 21.79
C TYR A 52 10.16 1.56 22.73
N ALA A 53 11.07 0.80 22.12
CA ALA A 53 12.15 0.16 22.86
C ALA A 53 13.11 1.21 23.43
N GLY A 54 13.52 1.00 24.67
CA GLY A 54 14.43 1.89 25.38
C GLY A 54 15.89 1.69 25.10
N ASN A 55 16.71 2.37 25.92
CA ASN A 55 18.10 1.95 26.07
C ASN A 55 18.13 0.49 26.49
N LYS A 56 18.97 -0.29 25.79
CA LYS A 56 19.17 -1.73 26.03
C LYS A 56 19.39 -1.98 27.51
N SER A 57 18.55 -2.82 28.08
CA SER A 57 18.71 -3.33 29.44
C SER A 57 19.09 -4.80 29.38
N ASP A 58 19.65 -5.32 30.47
CA ASP A 58 20.04 -6.73 30.60
C ASP A 58 18.85 -7.71 30.39
N LEU A 59 17.63 -7.21 30.58
CA LEU A 59 16.37 -7.93 30.31
C LEU A 59 16.08 -8.06 28.81
N ASP A 60 16.51 -7.10 28.00
CA ASP A 60 16.32 -7.06 26.55
C ASP A 60 17.18 -8.13 25.85
N ASP A 61 18.40 -8.36 26.35
CA ASP A 61 19.28 -9.42 25.86
C ASP A 61 18.73 -10.82 26.18
N GLN A 62 18.11 -11.00 27.36
CA GLN A 62 17.46 -12.27 27.75
C GLN A 62 16.21 -12.56 26.90
N ILE A 63 15.38 -11.55 26.65
CA ILE A 63 14.19 -11.68 25.80
C ILE A 63 14.59 -11.96 24.35
N THR A 64 15.63 -11.29 23.84
CA THR A 64 16.17 -11.55 22.50
C THR A 64 16.68 -12.99 22.40
N SER A 65 17.44 -13.45 23.38
CA SER A 65 17.95 -14.83 23.42
C SER A 65 16.81 -15.86 23.47
N ALA A 66 15.74 -15.58 24.22
CA ALA A 66 14.54 -16.41 24.23
C ALA A 66 13.86 -16.49 22.85
N MET A 67 13.77 -15.36 22.13
CA MET A 67 13.21 -15.31 20.78
C MET A 67 14.07 -16.06 19.76
N GLU A 68 15.40 -16.07 19.92
CA GLU A 68 16.34 -16.80 19.05
C GLU A 68 16.10 -18.32 19.03
N PHE A 69 15.57 -18.91 20.11
CA PHE A 69 15.19 -20.33 20.13
C PHE A 69 13.99 -20.65 19.23
N THR A 70 13.23 -19.64 18.79
CA THR A 70 12.01 -19.86 18.00
C THR A 70 12.33 -20.20 16.55
N HIS A 71 13.31 -19.52 15.92
CA HIS A 71 13.72 -19.82 14.55
C HIS A 71 15.10 -19.24 14.19
N PRO A 72 15.99 -19.97 13.47
CA PRO A 72 17.36 -19.51 13.15
C PRO A 72 17.44 -18.18 12.40
N ARG A 73 16.43 -17.85 11.60
CA ARG A 73 16.38 -16.60 10.81
C ARG A 73 16.02 -15.37 11.66
N VAL A 74 15.48 -15.54 12.88
CA VAL A 74 15.19 -14.42 13.80
C VAL A 74 16.46 -13.62 14.11
N ARG A 75 17.62 -14.30 14.18
CA ARG A 75 18.94 -13.67 14.37
C ARG A 75 19.26 -12.62 13.30
N LYS A 76 18.79 -12.80 12.06
CA LYS A 76 18.97 -11.82 10.96
C LYS A 76 18.03 -10.63 11.08
N PHE A 77 16.84 -10.82 11.62
CA PHE A 77 15.82 -9.76 11.79
C PHE A 77 15.98 -8.95 13.08
N ARG A 78 16.90 -9.35 13.97
CA ARG A 78 17.20 -8.66 15.23
C ARG A 78 17.43 -7.16 15.05
N GLY A 79 18.15 -6.74 14.02
CA GLY A 79 18.44 -5.31 13.78
C GLY A 79 17.20 -4.46 13.53
N THR A 80 16.18 -5.02 12.88
CA THR A 80 14.93 -4.32 12.51
C THR A 80 13.98 -4.17 13.69
N ILE A 81 14.09 -5.03 14.71
CA ILE A 81 13.26 -5.00 15.91
C ILE A 81 13.56 -3.75 16.77
N TYR A 82 14.82 -3.30 16.75
CA TYR A 82 15.36 -2.20 17.55
C TYR A 82 15.56 -0.91 16.76
N GLU A 83 15.05 -0.84 15.53
CA GLU A 83 15.01 0.42 14.80
C GLU A 83 14.12 1.40 15.58
N GLN A 84 14.68 2.51 16.09
CA GLN A 84 13.97 3.48 16.94
C GLN A 84 12.68 4.07 16.32
N ARG A 85 12.45 3.84 15.03
CA ARG A 85 11.24 4.27 14.32
C ARG A 85 10.08 3.29 14.43
N VAL A 86 10.31 2.06 14.86
CA VAL A 86 9.29 1.01 14.93
C VAL A 86 8.82 0.84 16.37
N PRO A 87 7.55 1.09 16.69
CA PRO A 87 7.02 0.87 18.04
C PRO A 87 7.10 -0.63 18.38
N LEU A 88 7.51 -0.94 19.60
CA LEU A 88 7.53 -2.28 20.14
C LEU A 88 6.10 -2.81 20.29
N VAL A 89 5.23 -1.99 20.88
CA VAL A 89 3.81 -2.28 21.10
C VAL A 89 2.98 -1.04 20.75
N ARG A 90 1.85 -1.27 20.08
CA ARG A 90 0.80 -0.30 19.83
C ARG A 90 -0.47 -0.71 20.55
N LEU A 91 -0.95 0.12 21.48
CA LEU A 91 -2.20 -0.10 22.20
C LEU A 91 -3.23 0.95 21.80
N GLY A 92 -4.47 0.53 21.55
CA GLY A 92 -5.60 1.45 21.47
C GLY A 92 -6.04 1.83 22.87
N VAL A 93 -5.99 3.11 23.26
CA VAL A 93 -6.46 3.55 24.57
C VAL A 93 -7.67 4.45 24.43
N CYS A 94 -8.67 4.23 25.29
CA CYS A 94 -9.86 5.04 25.33
C CYS A 94 -9.79 6.04 26.48
N VAL A 95 -9.77 7.33 26.14
CA VAL A 95 -9.62 8.43 27.09
C VAL A 95 -10.74 9.45 26.91
N LEU A 96 -10.87 10.41 27.81
CA LEU A 96 -11.82 11.52 27.62
C LEU A 96 -11.21 12.57 26.70
N ASN A 97 -12.02 13.17 25.84
CA ASN A 97 -11.59 14.22 24.90
C ASN A 97 -11.08 15.50 25.57
N ASP A 98 -11.42 15.72 26.84
CA ASP A 98 -10.94 16.89 27.61
C ASP A 98 -9.51 16.70 28.14
N CYS A 99 -8.95 15.49 28.08
CA CYS A 99 -7.58 15.24 28.49
C CYS A 99 -6.61 15.76 27.44
N ASN A 100 -5.67 16.61 27.86
CA ASN A 100 -4.63 17.09 26.95
C ASN A 100 -3.60 15.99 26.67
N GLU A 101 -3.06 15.93 25.45
CA GLU A 101 -2.12 14.87 25.04
C GLU A 101 -0.89 14.80 25.95
N GLN A 102 -0.40 15.94 26.42
CA GLN A 102 0.77 16.06 27.30
C GLN A 102 0.51 15.50 28.70
N GLU A 103 -0.69 15.73 29.25
CA GLU A 103 -1.07 15.23 30.56
C GLU A 103 -1.24 13.71 30.53
N MET A 104 -1.79 13.19 29.42
CA MET A 104 -1.94 11.76 29.20
C MET A 104 -0.57 11.05 29.11
N GLN A 105 0.37 11.64 28.37
CA GLN A 105 1.74 11.13 28.31
C GLN A 105 2.41 11.11 29.69
N ALA A 106 2.24 12.16 30.49
CA ALA A 106 2.80 12.22 31.84
C ALA A 106 2.20 11.15 32.77
N LEU A 107 0.89 10.94 32.71
CA LEU A 107 0.21 9.93 33.52
C LEU A 107 0.64 8.51 33.14
N LEU A 108 0.76 8.21 31.85
CA LEU A 108 1.19 6.89 31.37
C LEU A 108 2.65 6.60 31.71
N ARG A 109 3.54 7.61 31.68
CA ARG A 109 4.92 7.49 32.15
C ARG A 109 4.99 7.18 33.66
N ALA A 110 4.05 7.70 34.45
CA ALA A 110 3.98 7.40 35.88
C ALA A 110 3.48 5.96 36.16
N VAL A 111 2.57 5.44 35.34
CA VAL A 111 1.99 4.08 35.50
C VAL A 111 2.91 2.99 34.94
N LEU A 112 3.66 3.28 33.87
CA LEU A 112 4.58 2.35 33.20
C LEU A 112 6.02 2.87 33.26
N PRO A 113 6.64 2.95 34.45
CA PRO A 113 7.98 3.52 34.61
C PRO A 113 9.08 2.74 33.87
N ALA A 114 8.80 1.49 33.46
CA ALA A 114 9.72 0.64 32.70
C ALA A 114 9.62 0.82 31.17
N ALA A 115 8.65 1.58 30.66
CA ALA A 115 8.52 1.88 29.24
C ALA A 115 9.35 3.11 28.88
N ALA A 116 10.34 2.93 28.02
CA ALA A 116 11.42 3.90 27.86
C ALA A 116 11.11 5.09 26.94
N ASP A 117 10.17 4.93 26.02
CA ASP A 117 9.55 6.07 25.34
C ASP A 117 8.11 5.74 24.93
N ILE A 118 7.22 6.66 25.24
CA ILE A 118 5.77 6.53 25.04
C ILE A 118 5.32 7.74 24.23
N SER A 119 4.71 7.49 23.08
CA SER A 119 4.09 8.52 22.25
C SER A 119 2.62 8.22 22.06
N ILE A 120 1.79 9.27 22.14
CA ILE A 120 0.37 9.19 21.84
C ILE A 120 0.16 9.84 20.48
N SER A 121 -0.54 9.13 19.59
CA SER A 121 -0.77 9.60 18.23
C SER A 121 -2.15 9.20 17.72
N ASN A 122 -2.64 9.92 16.71
CA ASN A 122 -3.88 9.61 16.01
C ASN A 122 -5.08 9.45 16.94
N CYS A 123 -5.33 10.48 17.75
CA CYS A 123 -6.51 10.54 18.60
C CYS A 123 -7.75 10.96 17.79
N VAL A 124 -8.81 10.15 17.87
CA VAL A 124 -10.03 10.29 17.06
C VAL A 124 -11.26 10.22 17.95
N THR A 125 -12.26 11.04 17.64
CA THR A 125 -13.59 11.02 18.27
C THR A 125 -14.65 10.60 17.24
N ALA A 126 -15.87 10.31 17.69
CA ALA A 126 -16.99 10.04 16.78
C ALA A 126 -17.39 11.23 15.90
N LEU A 127 -16.90 12.44 16.20
CA LEU A 127 -17.12 13.60 15.34
C LEU A 127 -16.24 13.48 14.10
N ARG A 128 -16.87 13.52 12.92
CA ARG A 128 -16.13 13.52 11.66
C ARG A 128 -15.23 14.75 11.61
N PRO A 129 -13.91 14.58 11.47
CA PRO A 129 -13.03 15.72 11.26
C PRO A 129 -13.42 16.43 9.97
N GLY A 130 -13.28 17.76 9.96
CA GLY A 130 -13.48 18.55 8.76
C GLY A 130 -12.53 18.10 7.64
N ILE A 131 -12.97 18.22 6.39
CA ILE A 131 -12.15 17.82 5.24
C ILE A 131 -10.88 18.69 5.23
N THR A 132 -9.72 18.05 5.28
CA THR A 132 -8.43 18.76 5.25
C THR A 132 -8.18 19.34 3.86
N LYS A 133 -7.46 20.46 3.78
CA LYS A 133 -7.11 21.10 2.49
C LYS A 133 -6.42 20.12 1.53
N GLY A 134 -5.57 19.24 2.04
CA GLY A 134 -4.91 18.19 1.25
C GLY A 134 -5.90 17.16 0.66
N GLN A 135 -6.87 16.70 1.46
CA GLN A 135 -7.92 15.81 0.98
C GLN A 135 -8.78 16.47 -0.11
N VAL A 136 -9.13 17.76 0.04
CA VAL A 136 -9.86 18.50 -1.00
C VAL A 136 -9.08 18.53 -2.32
N ILE A 137 -7.77 18.79 -2.27
CA ILE A 137 -6.92 18.82 -3.47
C ILE A 137 -6.90 17.46 -4.16
N ILE A 138 -6.69 16.38 -3.41
CA ILE A 138 -6.62 15.02 -3.95
C ILE A 138 -7.96 14.59 -4.55
N ILE A 139 -9.06 14.81 -3.82
CA ILE A 139 -10.41 14.47 -4.28
C ILE A 139 -10.76 15.25 -5.55
N SER A 140 -10.43 16.55 -5.59
CA SER A 140 -10.63 17.39 -6.77
C SER A 140 -9.82 16.88 -7.96
N PHE A 141 -8.53 16.60 -7.78
CA PHE A 141 -7.66 16.07 -8.83
C PHE A 141 -8.15 14.72 -9.38
N LEU A 142 -8.44 13.76 -8.49
CA LEU A 142 -8.97 12.45 -8.89
C LEU A 142 -10.35 12.58 -9.56
N GLY A 143 -11.19 13.51 -9.10
CA GLY A 143 -12.47 13.83 -9.72
C GLY A 143 -12.30 14.33 -11.15
N VAL A 144 -11.37 15.26 -11.40
CA VAL A 144 -11.07 15.76 -12.76
C VAL A 144 -10.58 14.63 -13.67
N VAL A 145 -9.65 13.81 -13.19
CA VAL A 145 -9.15 12.65 -13.95
C VAL A 145 -10.29 11.69 -14.29
N ALA A 146 -11.14 11.36 -13.32
CA ALA A 146 -12.30 10.49 -13.53
C ALA A 146 -13.28 11.07 -14.56
N LEU A 147 -13.54 12.38 -14.51
CA LEU A 147 -14.40 13.06 -15.49
C LEU A 147 -13.82 13.02 -16.90
N VAL A 148 -12.51 13.26 -17.06
CA VAL A 148 -11.82 13.14 -18.35
C VAL A 148 -11.93 11.73 -18.89
N VAL A 149 -11.71 10.71 -18.06
CA VAL A 149 -11.81 9.29 -18.44
C VAL A 149 -13.25 8.92 -18.81
N MET A 150 -14.25 9.38 -18.07
CA MET A 150 -15.67 9.14 -18.38
C MET A 150 -16.06 9.80 -19.70
N PHE A 151 -15.63 11.05 -19.92
CA PHE A 151 -15.88 11.77 -21.16
C PHE A 151 -15.20 11.09 -22.36
N ALA A 152 -13.93 10.72 -22.23
CA ALA A 152 -13.19 9.97 -23.24
C ALA A 152 -13.87 8.64 -23.58
N THR A 153 -14.33 7.91 -22.55
CA THR A 153 -15.04 6.63 -22.73
C THR A 153 -16.40 6.81 -23.41
N ALA A 154 -17.16 7.87 -23.06
CA ALA A 154 -18.43 8.17 -23.72
C ALA A 154 -18.26 8.55 -25.20
N VAL A 155 -17.27 9.41 -25.51
CA VAL A 155 -16.94 9.79 -26.90
C VAL A 155 -16.48 8.57 -27.70
N ASP A 156 -15.68 7.69 -27.10
CA ASP A 156 -15.21 6.45 -27.72
C ASP A 156 -16.39 5.52 -28.06
N LEU A 157 -17.29 5.26 -27.09
CA LEU A 157 -18.49 4.45 -27.30
C LEU A 157 -19.45 5.04 -28.36
N TRP A 158 -19.70 6.34 -28.32
CA TRP A 158 -20.54 7.03 -29.31
C TRP A 158 -19.91 7.02 -30.71
N SER A 159 -18.60 7.22 -30.79
CA SER A 159 -17.89 7.16 -32.07
C SER A 159 -17.88 5.75 -32.62
N SER A 160 -17.71 4.73 -31.78
CA SER A 160 -17.71 3.31 -32.14
C SER A 160 -19.05 2.87 -32.72
N GLN A 161 -20.19 3.31 -32.15
CA GLN A 161 -21.51 3.02 -32.70
C GLN A 161 -21.74 3.67 -34.07
N LYS A 162 -21.11 4.82 -34.34
CA LYS A 162 -21.21 5.56 -35.60
C LYS A 162 -20.15 5.15 -36.64
N SER A 163 -19.20 4.29 -36.25
CA SER A 163 -17.98 3.92 -36.99
C SER A 163 -18.17 2.79 -38.00
N GLN A 164 -19.30 2.77 -38.71
CA GLN A 164 -19.35 2.14 -40.05
C GLN A 164 -19.18 3.20 -41.17
N LYS A 165 -19.10 4.51 -40.85
CA LYS A 165 -19.16 5.59 -41.86
C LYS A 165 -18.19 6.79 -41.73
N ARG A 166 -17.13 6.79 -40.90
CA ARG A 166 -16.18 7.94 -40.86
C ARG A 166 -14.70 7.54 -40.91
N GLN A 167 -14.04 7.97 -41.99
CA GLN A 167 -12.64 7.69 -42.36
C GLN A 167 -11.65 8.77 -41.89
N HIS A 168 -12.07 9.75 -41.09
CA HIS A 168 -11.20 10.86 -40.66
C HIS A 168 -11.36 11.14 -39.16
N GLN A 169 -10.53 10.53 -38.32
CA GLN A 169 -10.40 10.90 -36.91
C GLN A 169 -9.47 12.11 -36.80
N SER A 170 -9.89 13.15 -36.08
CA SER A 170 -9.02 14.30 -35.78
C SER A 170 -7.94 13.89 -34.76
N ALA A 171 -6.78 14.56 -34.78
CA ALA A 171 -5.70 14.31 -33.82
C ALA A 171 -6.18 14.40 -32.36
N LEU A 172 -7.11 15.33 -32.08
CA LEU A 172 -7.75 15.47 -30.77
C LEU A 172 -8.61 14.25 -30.40
N GLN A 173 -9.34 13.66 -31.36
CA GLN A 173 -10.14 12.47 -31.10
C GLN A 173 -9.24 11.26 -30.78
N SER A 174 -8.10 11.12 -31.46
CA SER A 174 -7.12 10.06 -31.20
C SER A 174 -6.52 10.15 -29.79
N VAL A 175 -6.11 11.36 -29.38
CA VAL A 175 -5.61 11.63 -28.03
C VAL A 175 -6.69 11.36 -26.98
N LEU A 176 -7.94 11.80 -27.24
CA LEU A 176 -9.04 11.59 -26.30
C LEU A 176 -9.38 10.10 -26.13
N THR A 177 -9.43 9.33 -27.22
CA THR A 177 -9.68 7.87 -27.16
C THR A 177 -8.55 7.09 -26.48
N SER A 178 -7.34 7.66 -26.38
CA SER A 178 -6.22 7.04 -25.65
C SER A 178 -6.46 6.96 -24.14
N PHE A 179 -7.36 7.80 -23.59
CA PHE A 179 -7.76 7.76 -22.18
C PHE A 179 -9.06 6.96 -21.94
N SER A 180 -9.67 6.39 -22.99
CA SER A 180 -10.89 5.59 -22.87
C SER A 180 -10.60 4.25 -22.18
N VAL A 181 -11.40 3.90 -21.17
CA VAL A 181 -11.31 2.58 -20.53
C VAL A 181 -11.69 1.49 -21.53
N ALA A 182 -12.75 1.70 -22.32
CA ALA A 182 -13.24 0.70 -23.26
C ALA A 182 -12.19 0.35 -24.33
N SER A 183 -11.55 1.35 -24.94
CA SER A 183 -10.49 1.13 -25.93
C SER A 183 -9.25 0.47 -25.31
N ASN A 184 -8.79 0.96 -24.16
CA ASN A 184 -7.61 0.40 -23.49
C ASN A 184 -7.84 -1.04 -23.01
N THR A 185 -9.00 -1.35 -22.43
CA THR A 185 -9.36 -2.72 -22.02
C THR A 185 -9.52 -3.63 -23.23
N ARG A 186 -10.15 -3.16 -24.31
CA ARG A 186 -10.27 -3.93 -25.55
C ARG A 186 -8.89 -4.21 -26.13
N MET A 187 -8.01 -3.23 -26.22
CA MET A 187 -6.62 -3.39 -26.67
C MET A 187 -5.84 -4.34 -25.76
N MET A 188 -6.06 -4.28 -24.45
CA MET A 188 -5.38 -5.16 -23.48
C MET A 188 -5.84 -6.62 -23.61
N LEU A 189 -7.12 -6.85 -23.88
CA LEU A 189 -7.75 -8.17 -24.04
C LEU A 189 -7.78 -8.64 -25.51
N GLN A 190 -7.31 -7.83 -26.45
CA GLN A 190 -7.40 -8.15 -27.87
C GLN A 190 -6.47 -9.29 -28.21
N VAL A 191 -7.08 -10.31 -28.81
CA VAL A 191 -6.39 -11.47 -29.35
C VAL A 191 -6.02 -11.18 -30.81
N ALA A 192 -4.73 -11.07 -31.10
CA ALA A 192 -4.24 -11.06 -32.48
C ALA A 192 -4.58 -12.40 -33.15
N ARG A 193 -5.40 -12.35 -34.22
CA ARG A 193 -5.84 -13.53 -34.98
C ARG A 193 -5.09 -13.71 -36.29
N ASP A 194 -4.45 -12.66 -36.78
CA ASP A 194 -3.72 -12.67 -38.05
C ASP A 194 -2.29 -13.20 -37.86
N LYS A 195 -2.02 -14.38 -38.41
CA LYS A 195 -0.75 -15.10 -38.29
C LYS A 195 0.45 -14.37 -38.89
N SER A 196 0.24 -13.43 -39.82
CA SER A 196 1.33 -12.65 -40.46
C SER A 196 1.71 -11.36 -39.74
N SER A 197 0.97 -10.96 -38.70
CA SER A 197 1.21 -9.69 -38.00
C SER A 197 2.25 -9.84 -36.88
N ASP A 198 3.11 -8.83 -36.68
CA ASP A 198 4.01 -8.76 -35.52
C ASP A 198 3.26 -8.87 -34.19
N ALA A 199 2.02 -8.37 -34.16
CA ALA A 199 1.12 -8.48 -33.01
C ALA A 199 0.76 -9.94 -32.65
N TYR A 200 0.73 -10.84 -33.62
CA TYR A 200 0.52 -12.28 -33.38
C TYR A 200 1.77 -12.96 -32.82
N SER A 201 2.96 -12.59 -33.31
CA SER A 201 4.24 -13.05 -32.75
C SER A 201 4.41 -12.60 -31.30
N LEU A 202 3.96 -11.38 -30.97
CA LEU A 202 4.06 -10.77 -29.64
C LEU A 202 2.93 -11.17 -28.68
N ARG A 203 2.05 -12.10 -29.05
CA ARG A 203 0.87 -12.47 -28.24
C ARG A 203 1.22 -13.09 -26.88
N PHE A 204 2.36 -13.77 -26.77
CA PHE A 204 2.86 -14.29 -25.49
C PHE A 204 3.16 -13.16 -24.47
N LEU A 205 3.50 -11.95 -24.95
CA LEU A 205 3.72 -10.79 -24.07
C LEU A 205 2.46 -10.35 -23.35
N HIS A 206 1.28 -10.51 -23.96
CA HIS A 206 0.00 -10.23 -23.30
C HIS A 206 -0.24 -11.22 -22.14
N GLY A 207 0.11 -12.49 -22.34
CA GLY A 207 0.06 -13.51 -21.28
C GLY A 207 1.01 -13.18 -20.13
N ILE A 208 2.27 -12.86 -20.44
CA ILE A 208 3.27 -12.47 -19.43
C ILE A 208 2.79 -11.25 -18.63
N ARG A 209 2.28 -10.21 -19.29
CA ARG A 209 1.73 -9.02 -18.61
C ARG A 209 0.61 -9.37 -17.63
N PHE A 210 -0.31 -10.24 -18.02
CA PHE A 210 -1.39 -10.68 -17.13
C PHE A 210 -0.83 -11.40 -15.90
N PHE A 211 0.03 -12.40 -16.09
CA PHE A 211 0.62 -13.14 -14.97
C PHE A 211 1.50 -12.24 -14.07
N SER A 212 2.26 -11.31 -14.65
CA SER A 212 3.03 -10.33 -13.87
C SER A 212 2.13 -9.42 -13.02
N ILE A 213 0.99 -8.95 -13.54
CA ILE A 213 0.05 -8.12 -12.77
C ILE A 213 -0.54 -8.94 -11.61
N VAL A 214 -1.01 -10.16 -11.88
CA VAL A 214 -1.54 -11.05 -10.84
C VAL A 214 -0.49 -11.32 -9.77
N TRP A 215 0.76 -11.55 -10.18
CA TRP A 215 1.86 -11.81 -9.26
C TRP A 215 2.21 -10.61 -8.37
N VAL A 216 2.19 -9.39 -8.92
CA VAL A 216 2.37 -8.15 -8.14
C VAL A 216 1.24 -7.94 -7.13
N VAL A 217 -0.02 -8.20 -7.53
CA VAL A 217 -1.18 -8.10 -6.63
C VAL A 217 -1.02 -9.09 -5.47
N VAL A 218 -0.67 -10.35 -5.76
CA VAL A 218 -0.38 -11.37 -4.73
C VAL A 218 0.75 -10.89 -3.81
N GLY A 219 1.84 -10.34 -4.37
CA GLY A 219 2.94 -9.77 -3.57
C GLY A 219 2.48 -8.70 -2.59
N HIS A 220 1.64 -7.76 -3.01
CA HIS A 220 1.09 -6.74 -2.10
C HIS A 220 0.13 -7.30 -1.04
N CYS A 221 -0.63 -8.34 -1.35
CA CYS A 221 -1.51 -9.01 -0.39
C CYS A 221 -0.74 -9.72 0.73
N TYR A 222 0.33 -10.44 0.38
CA TYR A 222 1.09 -11.25 1.34
C TYR A 222 2.27 -10.51 1.98
N GLY A 223 2.81 -9.51 1.27
CA GLY A 223 4.07 -8.85 1.63
C GLY A 223 3.95 -7.55 2.40
N SER A 224 2.73 -7.09 2.73
CA SER A 224 2.49 -5.90 3.53
C SER A 224 2.09 -6.26 4.96
N PRO A 225 3.02 -6.75 5.81
CA PRO A 225 2.70 -7.09 7.19
C PRO A 225 2.23 -5.84 7.92
N SER A 226 1.07 -5.94 8.58
CA SER A 226 0.58 -4.92 9.49
C SER A 226 0.98 -5.26 10.92
N ASP A 227 1.22 -4.23 11.72
CA ASP A 227 1.41 -4.29 13.17
C ASP A 227 0.28 -5.00 13.92
N VAL A 228 -0.92 -5.07 13.34
CA VAL A 228 -2.10 -5.76 13.87
C VAL A 228 -2.03 -7.28 13.69
N TRP A 229 -1.08 -7.78 12.89
CA TRP A 229 -0.93 -9.22 12.70
C TRP A 229 -0.43 -9.88 13.98
N SER A 230 -1.20 -10.86 14.48
CA SER A 230 -0.78 -11.67 15.61
C SER A 230 0.40 -12.56 15.24
N ARG A 231 1.31 -12.79 16.18
CA ARG A 231 2.41 -13.77 16.03
C ARG A 231 3.31 -13.48 14.82
N MET A 232 3.76 -12.24 14.65
CA MET A 232 4.55 -11.82 13.49
C MET A 232 5.85 -12.63 13.29
N LEU A 233 6.40 -13.29 14.32
CA LEU A 233 7.51 -14.23 14.16
C LEU A 233 7.20 -15.38 13.21
N ASN A 234 5.94 -15.79 13.08
CA ASN A 234 5.54 -16.83 12.13
C ASN A 234 5.84 -16.43 10.68
N MET A 235 5.92 -15.13 10.34
CA MET A 235 6.34 -14.69 9.00
C MET A 235 7.72 -15.25 8.63
N VAL A 236 8.63 -15.34 9.60
CA VAL A 236 9.96 -15.91 9.40
C VAL A 236 9.89 -17.42 9.16
N ILE A 237 8.93 -18.11 9.79
CA ILE A 237 8.69 -19.54 9.57
C ILE A 237 8.08 -19.75 8.18
N TYR A 238 7.04 -19.00 7.82
CA TYR A 238 6.43 -19.08 6.49
C TYR A 238 7.40 -18.70 5.38
N SER A 239 8.42 -17.89 5.66
CA SER A 239 9.44 -17.53 4.66
C SER A 239 10.32 -18.71 4.23
N ASP A 240 10.26 -19.85 4.93
CA ASP A 240 10.87 -21.11 4.49
C ASP A 240 9.99 -21.87 3.48
N ASP A 241 8.70 -21.58 3.43
CA ASP A 241 7.79 -22.25 2.53
C ASP A 241 7.87 -21.65 1.11
N TRP A 242 7.90 -22.53 0.11
CA TRP A 242 8.13 -22.16 -1.29
C TRP A 242 7.01 -21.28 -1.87
N ASP A 243 5.78 -21.42 -1.38
CA ASP A 243 4.62 -20.62 -1.76
C ASP A 243 4.73 -19.18 -1.27
N CYS A 244 5.21 -18.97 -0.04
CA CYS A 244 5.49 -17.64 0.50
C CYS A 244 6.66 -16.97 -0.24
N MET A 245 7.69 -17.74 -0.62
CA MET A 245 8.79 -17.23 -1.45
C MET A 245 8.30 -16.75 -2.82
N ILE A 246 7.40 -17.50 -3.48
CA ILE A 246 6.81 -17.08 -4.75
C ILE A 246 6.00 -15.80 -4.54
N ALA A 247 5.14 -15.74 -3.51
CA ALA A 247 4.32 -14.57 -3.24
C ALA A 247 5.17 -13.31 -2.99
N THR A 248 6.18 -13.41 -2.12
CA THR A 248 7.07 -12.28 -1.76
C THR A 248 8.00 -11.86 -2.90
N ALA A 249 8.38 -12.77 -3.80
CA ALA A 249 9.14 -12.42 -5.00
C ALA A 249 8.37 -11.53 -5.99
N GLY A 250 7.04 -11.39 -5.83
CA GLY A 250 6.21 -10.49 -6.63
C GLY A 250 6.66 -9.02 -6.61
N TYR A 251 7.34 -8.56 -5.54
CA TYR A 251 7.92 -7.20 -5.50
C TYR A 251 9.02 -6.99 -6.54
N ILE A 252 9.82 -8.03 -6.82
CA ILE A 252 10.85 -8.00 -7.86
C ILE A 252 10.21 -8.14 -9.26
N GLY A 253 9.01 -8.73 -9.33
CA GLY A 253 8.23 -8.84 -10.56
C GLY A 253 7.86 -7.50 -11.21
N VAL A 254 7.88 -6.39 -10.45
CA VAL A 254 7.63 -5.03 -10.97
C VAL A 254 8.67 -4.63 -12.02
N ASP A 255 9.93 -5.06 -11.86
CA ASP A 255 11.01 -4.74 -12.80
C ASP A 255 10.78 -5.39 -14.17
N SER A 256 10.17 -6.58 -14.17
CA SER A 256 9.78 -7.27 -15.40
C SER A 256 8.75 -6.46 -16.19
N PHE A 257 7.83 -5.78 -15.50
CA PHE A 257 6.83 -4.93 -16.14
C PHE A 257 7.44 -3.70 -16.80
N PHE A 258 8.38 -3.03 -16.11
CA PHE A 258 9.10 -1.88 -16.66
C PHE A 258 9.98 -2.26 -17.85
N PHE A 259 10.68 -3.40 -17.76
CA PHE A 259 11.51 -3.92 -18.85
C PHE A 259 10.69 -4.24 -20.11
N LEU A 260 9.52 -4.88 -19.96
CA LEU A 260 8.67 -5.20 -21.10
C LEU A 260 8.07 -3.95 -21.77
N ARG A 261 7.74 -2.92 -20.99
CA ARG A 261 7.25 -1.65 -21.55
C ARG A 261 8.35 -0.89 -22.30
N SER A 262 9.53 -0.75 -21.71
CA SER A 262 10.64 -0.01 -22.33
C SER A 262 11.06 -0.65 -23.66
N HIS A 263 11.17 -1.97 -23.71
CA HIS A 263 11.53 -2.69 -24.93
C HIS A 263 10.48 -2.55 -26.05
N CYS A 264 9.18 -2.56 -25.71
CA CYS A 264 8.11 -2.38 -26.70
C CYS A 264 8.06 -0.95 -27.26
N CYS A 265 8.23 0.07 -26.41
CA CYS A 265 8.27 1.47 -26.85
C CYS A 265 9.45 1.72 -27.80
N GLN A 266 10.62 1.13 -27.52
CA GLN A 266 11.80 1.24 -28.38
C GLN A 266 11.52 0.68 -29.79
N ARG A 267 10.91 -0.51 -29.90
CA ARG A 267 10.57 -1.10 -31.21
C ARG A 267 9.52 -0.33 -32.00
N GLN A 268 8.54 0.28 -31.33
CA GLN A 268 7.50 1.07 -32.00
C GLN A 268 7.99 2.45 -32.47
N ALA A 269 9.01 3.02 -31.84
CA ALA A 269 9.58 4.31 -32.24
C ALA A 269 10.46 4.25 -33.51
N VAL A 270 11.06 3.09 -33.81
CA VAL A 270 11.96 2.88 -34.96
C VAL A 270 11.29 3.10 -36.33
N PRO A 271 10.10 2.55 -36.64
CA PRO A 271 9.49 2.70 -37.96
C PRO A 271 8.95 4.11 -38.26
N HIS A 272 8.84 5.00 -37.27
CA HIS A 272 8.37 6.38 -37.45
C HIS A 272 9.49 7.42 -37.55
N ALA A 273 10.77 7.02 -37.41
CA ALA A 273 11.89 7.93 -37.61
C ALA A 273 12.11 8.17 -39.12
N PRO A 274 12.44 9.41 -39.55
CA PRO A 274 12.72 9.71 -40.97
C PRO A 274 13.87 8.83 -41.48
N GLU A 275 13.78 8.35 -42.74
CA GLU A 275 14.62 7.27 -43.32
C GLU A 275 16.12 7.39 -43.05
N GLY A 276 16.68 8.61 -42.99
CA GLY A 276 18.09 8.86 -42.67
C GLY A 276 18.50 8.66 -41.20
N THR A 277 17.54 8.47 -40.28
CA THR A 277 17.75 8.38 -38.83
C THR A 277 17.46 6.99 -38.28
N GLN A 278 16.73 6.16 -39.03
CA GLN A 278 16.38 4.78 -38.63
C GLN A 278 17.62 3.93 -38.38
N ALA A 279 18.61 3.98 -39.30
CA ALA A 279 19.88 3.26 -39.16
C ALA A 279 20.67 3.70 -37.91
N LYS A 280 20.74 5.01 -37.62
CA LYS A 280 21.44 5.55 -36.45
C LYS A 280 20.72 5.24 -35.14
N VAL A 281 19.39 5.20 -35.12
CA VAL A 281 18.60 4.83 -33.93
C VAL A 281 18.75 3.35 -33.62
N GLN A 282 18.75 2.50 -34.66
CA GLN A 282 18.91 1.05 -34.52
C GLN A 282 20.33 0.67 -34.08
N GLU A 283 21.36 1.29 -34.66
CA GLU A 283 22.76 1.10 -34.26
C GLU A 283 23.00 1.58 -32.81
N LYS A 284 22.43 2.72 -32.42
CA LYS A 284 22.56 3.26 -31.06
C LYS A 284 21.78 2.44 -30.02
N ALA A 285 20.64 1.87 -30.40
CA ALA A 285 19.86 0.96 -29.57
C ALA A 285 20.57 -0.40 -29.36
N GLU A 286 21.19 -0.96 -30.40
CA GLU A 286 22.02 -2.17 -30.29
C GLU A 286 23.30 -1.92 -29.48
N MET A 287 23.92 -0.74 -29.62
CA MET A 287 25.09 -0.34 -28.79
C MET A 287 24.73 -0.18 -27.31
N LEU A 288 23.55 0.37 -26.99
CA LEU A 288 23.07 0.48 -25.61
C LEU A 288 22.70 -0.89 -25.02
N ALA A 289 22.06 -1.76 -25.80
CA ALA A 289 21.76 -3.13 -25.38
C ALA A 289 23.03 -3.94 -25.07
N ARG A 290 24.12 -3.75 -25.84
CA ARG A 290 25.43 -4.37 -25.59
C ARG A 290 26.21 -3.79 -24.40
N ARG A 291 25.87 -2.58 -23.93
CA ARG A 291 26.52 -1.94 -22.77
C ARG A 291 25.81 -2.21 -21.44
N THR A 292 24.60 -2.77 -21.48
CA THR A 292 23.78 -3.03 -20.28
C THR A 292 23.73 -4.51 -19.92
N CYS A 293 24.56 -5.33 -20.56
CA CYS A 293 24.75 -6.75 -20.29
C CYS A 293 26.21 -7.02 -19.91
#